data_AF-Q2KJW4-F1
#
_entry.id   AF-Q2KJW4-F1
#
_cell.length_a   1.000
_cell.length_b   1.000
_cell.length_c   1.000
_cell.angle_alpha   90.00
_cell.angle_beta   90.00
_cell.angle_gamma   90.00
#
_symmetry.space_group_name_H-M   'P 1'
#
loop_
_entity.id
_entity.type
_entity.pdbx_description
1 polymer ?
#
loop_
_entity_poly.entity_id
_entity_poly.type
_entity_poly.pdbx_seq_one_letter_code
_entity_poly.pdbx_strand_id
1 'polypeptide(L)'
;REERKVRITKMAETKTKIPAKASVISGINEVTNLIEKKKAKLVLIANDVDPIELVMWLPSLCHKMQIPYAIIRSKSELGALAGLKTCAVLAIDEIRSEDTAALRSITDKIAVEVNYEKTIKNHGGNTLSLRSQRKLP
;
A
#
# COMPACT_ATOMS: atom_id res chain seq x y z
N ARG A 1 -20.34 -8.49 0.01
CA ARG A 1 -21.36 -7.38 -0.05
C ARG A 1 -22.65 -7.76 0.67
N GLU A 2 -23.15 -8.99 0.52
CA GLU A 2 -24.33 -9.48 1.24
C GLU A 2 -24.12 -9.52 2.76
N GLU A 3 -22.97 -10.00 3.23
CA GLU A 3 -22.60 -9.97 4.66
C GLU A 3 -22.65 -8.55 5.26
N ARG A 4 -22.29 -7.53 4.47
CA ARG A 4 -22.34 -6.14 4.89
C ARG A 4 -23.77 -5.65 5.03
N LYS A 5 -24.66 -6.02 4.10
CA LYS A 5 -26.10 -5.71 4.19
C LYS A 5 -26.75 -6.41 5.39
N VAL A 6 -26.46 -7.69 5.58
CA VAL A 6 -26.96 -8.49 6.72
C VAL A 6 -26.45 -7.95 8.06
N ARG A 7 -25.20 -7.45 8.13
CA ARG A 7 -24.69 -6.75 9.31
C ARG A 7 -25.43 -5.44 9.56
N ILE A 8 -25.63 -4.63 8.53
CA ILE A 8 -26.32 -3.34 8.66
C ILE A 8 -27.76 -3.54 9.14
N THR A 9 -28.49 -4.53 8.62
CA THR A 9 -29.88 -4.81 9.04
C THR A 9 -29.93 -5.31 10.49
N LYS A 10 -29.09 -6.27 10.86
CA LYS A 10 -28.99 -6.76 12.25
C LYS A 10 -28.60 -5.65 13.23
N MET A 11 -27.73 -4.72 12.83
CA MET A 11 -27.29 -3.59 13.66
C MET A 11 -28.33 -2.47 13.77
N ALA A 12 -29.13 -2.24 12.72
CA ALA A 12 -30.27 -1.33 12.78
C ALA A 12 -31.29 -1.78 13.83
N GLU A 13 -31.46 -3.10 13.97
CA GLU A 13 -32.29 -3.70 15.02
C GLU A 13 -31.68 -3.56 16.42
N THR A 14 -30.34 -3.60 16.57
CA THR A 14 -29.68 -3.57 17.88
C THR A 14 -29.34 -2.17 18.41
N LYS A 15 -29.52 -1.07 17.65
CA LYS A 15 -29.17 0.32 18.02
C LYS A 15 -27.75 0.51 18.61
N THR A 16 -26.81 -0.38 18.31
CA THR A 16 -25.43 -0.30 18.76
C THR A 16 -24.59 0.50 17.76
N LYS A 17 -23.64 1.33 18.25
CA LYS A 17 -22.70 2.07 17.40
C LYS A 17 -21.89 1.08 16.56
N ILE A 18 -21.79 1.35 15.25
CA ILE A 18 -21.07 0.53 14.27
C ILE A 18 -19.60 0.38 14.72
N PRO A 19 -19.13 -0.82 15.09
CA PRO A 19 -17.74 -1.03 15.43
C PRO A 19 -16.88 -1.16 14.15
N ALA A 20 -15.78 -0.41 14.17
CA ALA A 20 -14.62 -0.38 13.28
C ALA A 20 -14.88 -0.05 11.80
N LYS A 21 -14.40 1.15 11.42
CA LYS A 21 -13.95 1.49 10.07
C LYS A 21 -13.17 0.33 9.47
N ALA A 22 -13.28 0.16 8.16
CA ALA A 22 -12.43 -0.77 7.44
C ALA A 22 -10.96 -0.53 7.82
N SER A 23 -10.30 -1.53 8.40
CA SER A 23 -8.87 -1.48 8.76
C SER A 23 -7.97 -1.18 7.55
N VAL A 24 -8.52 -1.43 6.36
CA VAL A 24 -7.88 -1.29 5.06
C VAL A 24 -8.61 -0.21 4.29
N ILE A 25 -7.90 0.86 3.94
CA ILE A 25 -8.39 1.98 3.15
C ILE A 25 -7.71 1.93 1.79
N SER A 26 -8.50 2.04 0.72
CA SER A 26 -8.04 1.86 -0.65
C SER A 26 -8.35 3.08 -1.47
N GLY A 27 -7.41 3.48 -2.34
CA GLY A 27 -7.60 4.60 -3.26
C GLY A 27 -6.66 5.76 -2.94
N ILE A 28 -6.11 6.37 -3.99
CA ILE A 28 -5.03 7.34 -3.89
C ILE A 28 -5.44 8.53 -3.01
N ASN A 29 -6.58 9.17 -3.28
CA ASN A 29 -7.02 10.36 -2.55
C ASN A 29 -7.28 10.11 -1.05
N GLU A 30 -7.80 8.93 -0.71
CA GLU A 30 -8.04 8.60 0.70
C GLU A 30 -6.73 8.28 1.42
N VAL A 31 -5.85 7.52 0.77
CA VAL A 31 -4.54 7.17 1.31
C VAL A 31 -3.68 8.42 1.51
N THR A 32 -3.70 9.38 0.59
CA THR A 32 -2.89 10.60 0.69
C THR A 32 -3.34 11.47 1.84
N ASN A 33 -4.66 11.64 2.01
CA ASN A 33 -5.24 12.31 3.17
C ASN A 33 -4.83 11.65 4.50
N LEU A 34 -4.66 10.33 4.54
CA LEU A 34 -4.20 9.62 5.75
C LEU A 34 -2.71 9.81 6.01
N ILE A 35 -1.90 9.81 4.95
CA ILE A 35 -0.45 10.05 5.02
C ILE A 35 -0.19 11.46 5.52
N GLU A 36 -0.88 12.46 4.98
CA GLU A 36 -0.74 13.85 5.39
C GLU A 36 -1.16 14.08 6.85
N LYS A 37 -2.20 13.38 7.30
CA LYS A 37 -2.67 13.41 8.70
C LYS A 37 -1.84 12.54 9.65
N LYS A 38 -0.81 11.83 9.15
CA LYS A 38 0.01 10.87 9.90
C LYS A 38 -0.81 9.79 10.63
N LYS A 39 -1.91 9.35 10.03
CA LYS A 39 -2.78 8.30 10.58
C LYS A 39 -2.46 6.91 10.01
N ALA A 40 -1.94 6.86 8.79
CA ALA A 40 -1.53 5.60 8.18
C ALA A 40 -0.36 4.95 8.94
N LYS A 41 -0.52 3.67 9.29
CA LYS A 41 0.51 2.85 9.92
C LYS A 41 1.39 2.14 8.90
N LEU A 42 0.85 1.79 7.74
CA LEU A 42 1.57 1.16 6.63
C LEU A 42 0.90 1.53 5.31
N VAL A 43 1.70 1.80 4.28
CA VAL A 43 1.24 2.08 2.92
C VAL A 43 1.79 1.04 1.94
N LEU A 44 0.93 0.49 1.10
CA LEU A 44 1.28 -0.45 0.05
C LEU A 44 1.00 0.18 -1.31
N ILE A 45 1.98 0.13 -2.20
CA ILE A 45 1.95 0.74 -3.54
C ILE A 45 2.13 -0.36 -4.58
N ALA A 46 1.26 -0.44 -5.58
CA ALA A 46 1.47 -1.34 -6.71
C ALA A 46 2.53 -0.80 -7.67
N ASN A 47 3.32 -1.68 -8.28
CA ASN A 47 4.32 -1.31 -9.30
C ASN A 47 3.79 -1.33 -10.75
N ASP A 48 2.64 -1.95 -11.02
CA ASP A 48 2.03 -2.16 -12.34
C ASP A 48 0.86 -1.19 -12.60
N VAL A 49 0.97 0.02 -12.04
CA VAL A 49 -0.02 1.07 -12.20
C VAL A 49 0.20 1.78 -13.54
N ASP A 50 -0.82 1.73 -14.38
CA ASP A 50 -0.92 2.52 -15.61
C ASP A 50 -2.06 3.52 -15.43
N PRO A 51 -1.81 4.84 -15.48
CA PRO A 51 -0.53 5.54 -15.66
C PRO A 51 0.32 5.66 -14.36
N ILE A 52 1.65 5.59 -14.47
CA ILE A 52 2.60 5.51 -13.33
C ILE A 52 2.70 6.82 -12.53
N GLU A 53 2.39 7.95 -13.16
CA GLU A 53 2.39 9.30 -12.60
C GLU A 53 1.51 9.39 -11.35
N LEU A 54 0.48 8.54 -11.26
CA LEU A 54 -0.44 8.47 -10.13
C LEU A 54 0.26 8.08 -8.82
N VAL A 55 1.31 7.27 -8.88
CA VAL A 55 1.98 6.71 -7.69
C VAL A 55 3.44 7.12 -7.56
N MET A 56 4.03 7.75 -8.59
CA MET A 56 5.45 8.11 -8.63
C MET A 56 5.91 8.97 -7.44
N TRP A 57 5.06 9.87 -6.94
CA TRP A 57 5.38 10.80 -5.85
C TRP A 57 5.10 10.24 -4.45
N LEU A 58 4.39 9.11 -4.34
CA LEU A 58 4.01 8.54 -3.05
C LEU A 58 5.19 8.08 -2.20
N PRO A 59 6.22 7.38 -2.75
CA PRO A 59 7.40 7.00 -1.98
C PRO A 59 8.07 8.19 -1.29
N SER A 60 8.20 9.32 -2.00
CA SER A 60 8.78 10.55 -1.45
C SER A 60 7.90 11.18 -0.38
N LEU A 61 6.57 11.16 -0.56
CA LEU A 61 5.63 11.66 0.45
C LEU A 61 5.69 10.82 1.73
N CYS A 62 5.65 9.49 1.61
CA CYS A 62 5.73 8.56 2.75
C CYS A 62 7.05 8.74 3.52
N HIS A 63 8.17 8.90 2.80
CA HIS A 63 9.47 9.15 3.42
C HIS A 63 9.50 10.48 4.18
N LYS A 64 9.00 11.58 3.58
CA LYS A 64 8.92 12.89 4.25
C LYS A 64 8.05 12.85 5.52
N MET A 65 6.97 12.07 5.49
CA MET A 65 6.05 11.93 6.62
C MET A 65 6.46 10.84 7.63
N GLN A 66 7.58 10.14 7.38
CA GLN A 66 8.11 9.05 8.20
C GLN A 66 7.12 7.88 8.37
N ILE A 67 6.38 7.56 7.31
CA ILE A 67 5.45 6.44 7.26
C ILE A 67 6.09 5.30 6.46
N PRO A 68 6.09 4.06 6.98
CA PRO A 68 6.63 2.92 6.26
C PRO A 68 5.77 2.60 5.04
N TYR A 69 6.44 2.33 3.92
CA TYR A 69 5.78 1.94 2.68
C TYR A 69 6.46 0.74 2.03
N ALA A 70 5.69 -0.06 1.31
CA ALA A 70 6.21 -1.16 0.50
C ALA A 70 5.66 -1.11 -0.92
N ILE A 71 6.47 -1.56 -1.87
CA ILE A 71 6.09 -1.70 -3.28
C ILE A 71 5.77 -3.17 -3.54
N ILE A 72 4.58 -3.45 -4.04
CA ILE A 72 4.07 -4.79 -4.33
C ILE A 72 4.03 -5.01 -5.85
N ARG A 73 4.19 -6.27 -6.25
CA ARG A 73 4.30 -6.70 -7.65
C ARG A 73 3.03 -6.50 -8.48
N SER A 74 1.84 -6.44 -7.88
CA SER A 74 0.61 -6.30 -8.67
C SER A 74 -0.51 -5.55 -7.96
N LYS A 75 -1.23 -4.72 -8.73
CA LYS A 75 -2.46 -4.03 -8.34
C LYS A 75 -3.64 -4.99 -8.21
N SER A 76 -3.58 -6.14 -8.85
CA SER A 76 -4.59 -7.20 -8.75
C SER A 76 -4.57 -7.88 -7.39
N GLU A 77 -3.38 -8.20 -6.86
CA GLU A 77 -3.23 -8.75 -5.50
C GLU A 77 -3.70 -7.74 -4.44
N LEU A 78 -3.31 -6.47 -4.59
CA LEU A 78 -3.82 -5.39 -3.73
C LEU A 78 -5.33 -5.22 -3.83
N GLY A 79 -5.89 -5.38 -5.04
CA GLY A 79 -7.33 -5.37 -5.28
C GLY A 79 -8.03 -6.48 -4.52
N ALA A 80 -7.52 -7.71 -4.59
CA ALA A 80 -8.09 -8.87 -3.92
C ALA A 80 -8.17 -8.67 -2.40
N LEU A 81 -7.14 -8.07 -1.79
CA LEU A 81 -7.13 -7.73 -0.36
C LEU A 81 -8.21 -6.71 0.02
N ALA A 82 -8.49 -5.75 -0.85
CA ALA A 82 -9.53 -4.74 -0.66
C ALA A 82 -10.94 -5.20 -1.11
N GLY A 83 -11.08 -6.42 -1.66
CA GLY A 83 -12.33 -6.90 -2.26
C GLY A 83 -12.71 -6.16 -3.55
N LEU A 84 -11.71 -5.62 -4.25
CA LEU A 84 -11.81 -4.91 -5.53
C LEU A 84 -11.14 -5.74 -6.64
N LYS A 85 -11.45 -5.43 -7.91
CA LYS A 85 -10.74 -6.06 -9.03
C LYS A 85 -9.28 -5.62 -9.12
N THR A 86 -9.02 -4.35 -8.82
CA THR A 86 -7.70 -3.73 -8.89
C THR A 86 -7.62 -2.62 -7.85
N CYS A 87 -6.45 -2.43 -7.23
CA CYS A 87 -6.17 -1.33 -6.32
C CYS A 87 -4.73 -0.86 -6.52
N ALA A 88 -4.54 0.43 -6.78
CA ALA A 88 -3.21 1.00 -7.00
C ALA A 88 -2.46 1.24 -5.67
N VAL A 89 -3.17 1.68 -4.63
CA VAL A 89 -2.59 2.06 -3.34
C VAL A 89 -3.55 1.68 -2.22
N LEU A 90 -2.99 1.09 -1.17
CA LEU A 90 -3.71 0.61 0.00
C LEU A 90 -3.00 1.08 1.27
N ALA A 91 -3.73 1.62 2.23
CA ALA A 91 -3.19 2.00 3.53
C ALA A 91 -3.89 1.24 4.66
N ILE A 92 -3.12 0.94 5.70
CA ILE A 92 -3.61 0.42 6.96
C ILE A 92 -3.66 1.58 7.96
N ASP A 93 -4.84 1.90 8.48
CA ASP A 93 -5.07 2.98 9.43
C ASP A 93 -5.17 2.39 10.85
N GLU A 94 -6.29 1.74 11.15
CA GLU A 94 -6.56 1.14 12.45
C GLU A 94 -6.41 -0.38 12.40
N ILE A 95 -5.70 -0.91 13.40
CA ILE A 95 -5.43 -2.34 13.56
C ILE A 95 -5.98 -2.74 14.92
N ARG A 96 -6.52 -3.94 15.01
CA ARG A 96 -6.94 -4.51 16.28
C ARG A 96 -5.73 -4.74 17.18
N SER A 97 -5.93 -4.73 18.49
CA SER A 97 -4.82 -4.89 19.45
C SER A 97 -4.07 -6.21 19.25
N GLU A 98 -4.75 -7.27 18.84
CA GLU A 98 -4.17 -8.61 18.68
C GLU A 98 -3.09 -8.67 17.57
N ASP A 99 -3.28 -7.92 16.48
CA ASP A 99 -2.44 -8.00 15.27
C ASP A 99 -1.28 -6.99 15.27
N THR A 100 -1.16 -6.17 16.31
CA THR A 100 -0.15 -5.10 16.39
C THR A 100 1.28 -5.61 16.34
N ALA A 101 1.57 -6.74 17.01
CA ALA A 101 2.88 -7.36 17.03
C ALA A 101 3.30 -7.89 15.64
N ALA A 102 2.36 -8.50 14.92
CA ALA A 102 2.59 -9.00 13.57
C ALA A 102 2.92 -7.85 12.62
N LEU A 103 2.14 -6.75 12.65
CA LEU A 103 2.40 -5.60 11.80
C LEU A 103 3.77 -4.95 12.10
N ARG A 104 4.16 -4.84 13.38
CA ARG A 104 5.49 -4.32 13.74
C ARG A 104 6.61 -5.11 13.08
N SER A 105 6.54 -6.44 13.13
CA SER A 105 7.54 -7.32 12.50
C SER A 105 7.64 -7.14 10.97
N ILE A 106 6.51 -6.83 10.32
CA ILE A 106 6.45 -6.56 8.88
C ILE A 106 7.05 -5.19 8.59
N THR A 107 6.67 -4.16 9.36
CA THR A 107 7.20 -2.81 9.23
C THR A 107 8.71 -2.77 9.39
N ASP A 108 9.26 -3.50 10.37
CA ASP A 108 10.70 -3.56 10.60
C ASP A 108 11.45 -4.17 9.41
N LYS A 109 10.90 -5.22 8.79
CA LYS A 109 11.46 -5.83 7.56
C LYS A 109 11.42 -4.86 6.39
N ILE A 110 10.28 -4.19 6.20
CA ILE A 110 10.07 -3.22 5.11
C ILE A 110 11.05 -2.05 5.24
N ALA A 111 11.28 -1.56 6.47
CA ALA A 111 12.21 -0.45 6.71
C ALA A 111 13.64 -0.77 6.30
N VAL A 112 14.06 -2.04 6.43
CA VAL A 112 15.39 -2.50 5.99
C VAL A 112 15.47 -2.63 4.47
N GLU A 113 14.42 -3.15 3.84
CA GLU A 113 14.38 -3.39 2.40
C GLU A 113 14.26 -2.08 1.60
N VAL A 114 13.44 -1.14 2.08
CA VAL A 114 13.09 0.09 1.36
C VAL A 114 13.99 1.24 1.84
N ASN A 115 15.27 1.20 1.46
CA ASN A 115 16.19 2.30 1.71
C ASN A 115 16.03 3.41 0.65
N TYR A 116 15.23 4.43 0.97
CA TYR A 116 14.90 5.53 0.06
C TYR A 116 16.14 6.25 -0.52
N GLU A 117 17.17 6.53 0.29
CA GLU A 117 18.37 7.25 -0.15
C GLU A 117 19.21 6.47 -1.16
N LYS A 118 19.21 5.13 -1.05
CA LYS A 118 19.86 4.26 -2.04
C LYS A 118 19.03 4.21 -3.31
N THR A 119 17.71 4.04 -3.17
CA THR A 119 16.79 3.92 -4.31
C THR A 119 16.83 5.14 -5.22
N ILE A 120 16.89 6.36 -4.69
CA ILE A 120 16.91 7.58 -5.52
C ILE A 120 18.21 7.76 -6.33
N LYS A 121 19.31 7.14 -5.90
CA LYS A 121 20.60 7.18 -6.59
C LYS A 121 20.74 6.05 -7.62
N ASN A 122 19.94 5.01 -7.48
CA ASN A 122 19.97 3.85 -8.36
C ASN A 122 19.24 4.18 -9.66
N HIS A 123 19.98 4.14 -10.76
CA HIS A 123 19.42 4.31 -12.10
C HIS A 123 19.14 2.93 -12.70
N GLY A 124 17.91 2.70 -13.12
CA GLY A 124 17.50 1.46 -13.78
C GLY A 124 17.85 1.46 -15.27
N GLY A 125 17.90 0.27 -15.86
CA GLY A 125 18.17 0.10 -17.29
C GLY A 125 19.67 0.12 -17.62
N ASN A 126 20.01 0.68 -18.78
CA ASN A 126 21.38 0.70 -19.32
C ASN A 126 22.05 -0.68 -19.44
N THR A 127 21.25 -1.72 -19.71
CA THR A 127 21.75 -3.05 -20.01
C THR A 127 21.69 -3.29 -21.52
N LEU A 128 22.83 -3.62 -22.12
CA LEU A 128 22.87 -3.97 -23.54
C LEU A 128 22.10 -5.26 -23.77
N SER A 129 21.46 -5.39 -24.93
CA SER A 129 20.85 -6.66 -25.33
C SER A 129 21.89 -7.78 -25.39
N LEU A 130 21.49 -9.03 -25.12
CA LEU A 130 22.39 -10.18 -25.18
C LEU A 130 23.07 -10.33 -26.56
N ARG A 131 22.39 -9.91 -27.64
CA ARG A 131 22.96 -9.91 -29.01
C ARG A 131 24.08 -8.89 -29.16
N SER A 132 23.93 -7.72 -28.55
CA SER A 132 24.94 -6.66 -28.57
C SER A 132 26.12 -7.01 -27.66
N GLN A 133 25.85 -7.61 -26.49
CA GLN A 133 26.89 -8.06 -25.56
C GLN A 133 27.84 -9.11 -26.19
N ARG A 134 27.29 -10.06 -26.96
CA ARG A 134 28.09 -11.08 -27.67
C ARG A 134 29.01 -10.53 -28.77
N LYS A 135 28.79 -9.29 -29.22
CA LYS A 135 29.60 -8.62 -30.26
C LYS A 135 30.67 -7.70 -29.65
N LEU A 136 30.66 -7.50 -28.33
CA LEU A 136 31.72 -6.76 -27.67
C LEU A 136 33.01 -7.61 -27.69
N PRO A 137 34.18 -6.95 -27.88
CA PRO A 137 35.48 -7.62 -27.93
C PRO A 137 35.85 -8.28 -26.60
#